data_AF-A0AA96XMY3-F1
#
_entry.id   AF-A0AA96XMY3-F1
#
_cell.length_a   1.000
_cell.length_b   1.000
_cell.length_c   1.000
_cell.angle_alpha   90.00
_cell.angle_beta   90.00
_cell.angle_gamma   90.00
#
_symmetry.space_group_name_H-M   'P 1'
#
loop_
_entity.id
_entity.type
_entity.pdbx_description
1 polymer ?
#
loop_
_entity_poly.entity_id
_entity_poly.type
_entity_poly.pdbx_seq_one_letter_code
_entity_poly.pdbx_strand_id
1 'polypeptide(L)'
;MAPPALTLVAPTPSRRADPVRVAVEQLARSLPARTDAAVLVDLLEDDLREGLDALGEVEAHFTDLLDTLRTEAVTPAALVESGDDLRVLQQLDSLHDAVVRLRKRLSQAASMNRQAHAPVRSR
;
A
#
# COMPACT_ATOMS: atom_id res chain seq x y z
N MET A 1 20.56 13.76 -28.25
CA MET A 1 19.64 14.29 -27.22
C MET A 1 19.02 13.07 -26.53
N ALA A 2 19.47 12.72 -25.32
CA ALA A 2 18.91 11.59 -24.57
C ALA A 2 17.62 12.04 -23.86
N PRO A 3 16.59 11.19 -23.71
CA PRO A 3 15.39 11.54 -22.97
C PRO A 3 15.71 11.69 -21.46
N PRO A 4 14.97 12.53 -20.72
CA PRO A 4 15.20 12.70 -19.30
C PRO A 4 14.80 11.42 -18.57
N ALA A 5 15.69 10.91 -17.72
CA ALA A 5 15.35 9.88 -16.76
C ALA A 5 14.30 10.46 -15.80
N LEU A 6 13.13 9.83 -15.72
CA LEU A 6 12.12 10.14 -14.71
C LEU A 6 12.67 9.67 -13.36
N THR A 7 13.36 10.55 -12.65
CA THR A 7 13.75 10.32 -11.26
C THR A 7 12.49 10.32 -10.41
N LEU A 8 12.04 9.14 -9.98
CA LEU A 8 11.13 9.03 -8.85
C LEU A 8 11.89 9.53 -7.61
N VAL A 9 11.63 10.78 -7.24
CA VAL A 9 12.10 11.32 -5.97
C VAL A 9 11.24 10.69 -4.88
N ALA A 10 11.77 9.67 -4.21
CA ALA A 10 11.19 9.17 -2.98
C ALA A 10 11.18 10.32 -1.95
N PRO A 11 10.02 10.71 -1.39
CA PRO A 11 9.97 11.78 -0.41
C PRO A 11 10.70 11.34 0.86
N THR A 12 11.71 12.12 1.26
CA THR A 12 12.40 11.94 2.54
C THR A 12 11.42 12.13 3.71
N PRO A 13 11.38 11.22 4.70
CA PRO A 13 10.39 11.29 5.78
C PRO A 13 10.86 12.29 6.84
N SER A 14 10.73 13.58 6.54
CA SER A 14 10.87 14.64 7.55
C SER A 14 9.51 14.92 8.19
N ARG A 15 9.23 14.30 9.36
CA ARG A 15 8.17 14.65 10.34
C ARG A 15 6.80 15.04 9.72
N ARG A 16 6.41 14.41 8.61
CA ARG A 16 5.08 14.56 8.01
C ARG A 16 4.18 13.55 8.72
N ALA A 17 3.00 13.97 9.18
CA ALA A 17 2.04 13.05 9.79
C ALA A 17 1.86 11.82 8.89
N ASP A 18 1.86 10.62 9.48
CA ASP A 18 1.68 9.35 8.76
C ASP A 18 0.44 9.48 7.85
N PRO A 19 0.59 9.47 6.52
CA PRO A 19 -0.51 9.71 5.59
C PRO A 19 -1.59 8.64 5.70
N VAL A 20 -1.22 7.40 6.03
CA VAL A 20 -2.18 6.31 6.24
C VAL A 20 -3.03 6.60 7.46
N ARG A 21 -2.39 6.92 8.60
CA ARG A 21 -3.08 7.30 9.82
C ARG A 21 -4.05 8.47 9.60
N VAL A 22 -3.57 9.53 8.94
CA VAL A 22 -4.38 10.72 8.67
C VAL A 22 -5.61 10.38 7.82
N ALA A 23 -5.47 9.56 6.78
CA ALA A 23 -6.58 9.16 5.92
C ALA A 23 -7.60 8.26 6.65
N VAL A 24 -7.11 7.32 7.45
CA VAL A 24 -7.95 6.38 8.21
C VAL A 24 -8.72 7.11 9.33
N GLU A 25 -8.10 8.07 10.02
CA GLU A 25 -8.78 8.93 10.99
C GLU A 25 -9.87 9.80 10.35
N GLN A 26 -9.66 10.27 9.12
CA GLN A 26 -10.69 11.00 8.36
C GLN A 26 -11.86 10.08 8.03
N LEU A 27 -11.60 8.85 7.59
CA LEU A 27 -12.64 7.86 7.33
C LEU A 27 -13.42 7.53 8.61
N ALA A 28 -12.72 7.29 9.73
CA ALA A 28 -13.34 6.96 11.03
C ALA A 28 -14.36 8.01 11.46
N ARG A 29 -14.05 9.30 11.27
CA ARG A 29 -14.96 10.42 11.56
C ARG A 29 -16.23 10.44 10.69
N SER A 30 -16.21 9.78 9.54
CA SER A 30 -17.37 9.69 8.63
C SER A 30 -18.25 8.47 8.87
N LEU A 31 -17.79 7.53 9.71
CA LEU A 31 -18.51 6.29 10.01
C LEU A 31 -19.31 6.41 11.32
N PRO A 32 -20.37 5.59 11.49
CA PRO A 32 -21.07 5.48 12.76
C PRO A 32 -20.13 5.18 13.94
N ALA A 33 -20.37 5.83 15.08
CA ALA A 33 -19.65 5.56 16.33
C ALA A 33 -20.11 4.22 16.96
N ARG A 34 -19.63 3.11 16.41
CA ARG A 34 -19.92 1.72 16.84
C ARG A 34 -18.69 0.83 16.65
N THR A 35 -18.59 -0.22 17.46
CA THR A 35 -17.39 -1.08 17.58
C THR A 35 -17.01 -1.76 16.27
N ASP A 36 -17.99 -2.24 15.49
CA ASP A 36 -17.78 -2.84 14.17
C ASP A 36 -17.13 -1.85 13.18
N ALA A 37 -17.47 -0.56 13.26
CA ALA A 37 -16.88 0.47 12.42
C ALA A 37 -15.41 0.73 12.80
N ALA A 38 -15.11 0.77 14.10
CA ALA A 38 -13.74 0.93 14.59
C ALA A 38 -12.84 -0.22 14.14
N VAL A 39 -13.30 -1.46 14.32
CA VAL A 39 -12.56 -2.66 13.86
C VAL A 39 -12.35 -2.63 12.34
N LEU A 40 -13.36 -2.22 11.57
CA LEU A 40 -13.23 -2.11 10.11
C LEU A 40 -12.14 -1.10 9.71
N VAL A 41 -12.07 0.03 10.41
CA VAL A 41 -11.09 1.10 10.21
C VAL A 41 -9.68 0.61 10.54
N ASP A 42 -9.49 -0.05 11.69
CA ASP A 42 -8.20 -0.63 12.08
C ASP A 42 -7.69 -1.61 11.02
N LEU A 43 -8.56 -2.52 10.58
CA LEU A 43 -8.19 -3.50 9.58
C LEU A 43 -7.94 -2.89 8.18
N LEU A 44 -8.57 -1.76 7.86
CA LEU A 44 -8.28 -0.98 6.65
C LEU A 44 -6.89 -0.36 6.73
N GLU A 45 -6.50 0.12 7.91
CA GLU A 45 -5.18 0.65 8.18
C GLU A 45 -4.10 -0.41 8.00
N ASP A 46 -4.32 -1.60 8.57
CA ASP A 46 -3.40 -2.73 8.47
C ASP A 46 -3.23 -3.16 7.01
N ASP A 47 -4.32 -3.35 6.26
CA ASP A 47 -4.25 -3.72 4.84
C ASP A 47 -3.55 -2.65 3.99
N LEU A 48 -3.74 -1.35 4.31
CA LEU A 48 -3.05 -0.26 3.61
C LEU A 48 -1.56 -0.29 3.88
N ARG A 49 -1.15 -0.49 5.14
CA ARG A 49 0.28 -0.60 5.48
C ARG A 49 0.91 -1.81 4.83
N GLU A 50 0.27 -2.97 4.92
CA GLU A 50 0.77 -4.19 4.29
C GLU A 50 0.94 -4.01 2.77
N GLY A 51 -0.03 -3.39 2.10
CA GLY A 51 0.09 -3.09 0.66
C GLY A 51 1.21 -2.11 0.33
N LEU A 52 1.43 -1.08 1.15
CA LEU A 52 2.52 -0.12 0.98
C LEU A 52 3.89 -0.75 1.25
N ASP A 53 3.99 -1.60 2.28
CA ASP A 53 5.20 -2.34 2.60
C ASP A 53 5.58 -3.29 1.45
N ALA A 54 4.60 -4.04 0.92
CA ALA A 54 4.81 -4.91 -0.24
C ALA A 54 5.27 -4.13 -1.49
N LEU A 55 4.69 -2.95 -1.74
CA LEU A 55 5.16 -2.06 -2.81
C LEU A 55 6.60 -1.60 -2.60
N GLY A 56 6.98 -1.26 -1.37
CA GLY A 56 8.34 -0.88 -1.01
C GLY A 56 9.34 -2.03 -1.24
N GLU A 57 8.97 -3.26 -0.92
CA GLU A 57 9.81 -4.44 -1.19
C GLU A 57 9.99 -4.71 -2.70
N VAL A 58 8.96 -4.48 -3.51
CA VAL A 58 9.05 -4.57 -4.97
C VAL A 58 10.00 -3.49 -5.52
N GLU A 59 9.84 -2.24 -5.06
CA GLU A 59 10.73 -1.12 -5.44
C GLU A 59 12.19 -1.39 -5.04
N ALA A 60 12.40 -1.92 -3.83
CA ALA A 60 13.72 -2.27 -3.32
C ALA A 60 14.41 -3.29 -4.22
N HIS A 61 13.71 -4.36 -4.64
CA HIS A 61 14.29 -5.35 -5.54
C HIS A 61 14.77 -4.74 -6.87
N PHE A 62 13.97 -3.88 -7.51
CA PHE A 62 14.38 -3.23 -8.75
C PHE A 62 15.54 -2.25 -8.54
N THR A 63 15.58 -1.58 -7.39
CA THR A 63 16.69 -0.70 -7.01
C THR A 63 17.98 -1.50 -6.83
N ASP A 64 17.92 -2.61 -6.10
CA ASP A 64 19.05 -3.52 -5.88
C ASP A 64 19.56 -4.08 -7.21
N LEU A 65 18.66 -4.50 -8.12
CA LEU A 65 19.02 -4.97 -9.45
C LEU A 65 19.72 -3.87 -10.27
N LEU A 66 19.21 -2.64 -10.24
CA LEU A 66 19.84 -1.51 -10.92
C LEU A 66 21.24 -1.24 -10.36
N ASP A 67 21.43 -1.36 -9.05
CA ASP A 67 22.72 -1.14 -8.41
C ASP A 67 23.71 -2.27 -8.73
N THR A 68 23.27 -3.53 -8.77
CA THR A 68 24.07 -4.63 -9.30
C THR A 68 24.54 -4.33 -10.73
N LEU A 69 23.64 -3.89 -11.61
CA LEU A 69 23.96 -3.63 -13.02
C LEU A 69 24.86 -2.42 -13.24
N ARG A 70 24.92 -1.48 -12.29
CA ARG A 70 25.81 -0.32 -12.32
C ARG A 70 27.23 -0.61 -11.82
N THR A 71 27.44 -1.77 -11.22
CA THR A 71 28.76 -2.16 -10.69
C THR A 71 29.78 -2.30 -11.82
N GLU A 72 30.98 -1.75 -11.66
CA GLU A 72 32.02 -1.73 -12.72
C GLU A 72 32.43 -3.13 -13.20
N ALA A 73 32.33 -4.14 -12.33
CA ALA A 73 32.66 -5.53 -12.63
C ALA A 73 31.48 -6.45 -12.24
N VAL A 74 30.44 -6.47 -13.08
CA VAL A 74 29.33 -7.41 -12.95
C VAL A 74 29.82 -8.85 -13.15
N THR A 75 29.47 -9.74 -12.22
CA THR A 75 29.80 -11.17 -12.32
C THR A 75 28.58 -11.99 -12.79
N PRO A 76 28.78 -13.14 -13.46
CA PRO A 76 27.68 -14.02 -13.83
C PRO A 76 26.84 -14.48 -12.63
N ALA A 77 27.48 -14.75 -11.48
CA ALA A 77 26.78 -15.14 -10.25
C ALA A 77 25.84 -14.03 -9.76
N ALA A 78 26.33 -12.78 -9.70
CA ALA A 78 25.52 -11.63 -9.29
C ALA A 78 24.30 -11.40 -10.21
N LEU A 79 24.43 -11.70 -11.51
CA LEU A 79 23.32 -11.61 -12.46
C LEU A 79 22.25 -12.68 -12.20
N VAL A 80 22.67 -13.92 -11.89
CA VAL A 80 21.73 -15.01 -11.56
C VAL A 80 21.02 -14.72 -10.24
N GLU A 81 21.76 -14.30 -9.21
CA GLU A 81 21.19 -13.96 -7.90
C GLU A 81 20.23 -12.77 -7.97
N SER A 82 20.62 -11.69 -8.68
CA SER A 82 19.74 -10.52 -8.83
C SER A 82 18.53 -10.79 -9.74
N GLY A 83 18.59 -11.86 -10.55
CA GLY A 83 17.49 -12.33 -11.37
C GLY A 83 16.53 -13.27 -10.63
N ASP A 84 16.81 -13.63 -9.37
CA ASP A 84 15.86 -14.40 -8.56
C ASP A 84 14.61 -13.55 -8.28
N ASP A 85 13.50 -13.96 -8.90
CA ASP A 85 12.24 -13.24 -8.91
C ASP A 85 11.26 -13.73 -7.85
N LEU A 86 11.57 -14.83 -7.14
CA LEU A 86 10.61 -15.50 -6.26
C LEU A 86 10.07 -14.56 -5.17
N ARG A 87 10.96 -13.76 -4.57
CA ARG A 87 10.56 -12.79 -3.54
C ARG A 87 9.63 -11.72 -4.12
N VAL A 88 9.93 -11.18 -5.30
CA VAL A 88 9.08 -10.17 -5.95
C VAL A 88 7.72 -10.74 -6.29
N LEU A 89 7.68 -11.95 -6.85
CA LEU A 89 6.43 -12.63 -7.17
C LEU A 89 5.56 -12.81 -5.92
N GLN A 90 6.16 -13.23 -4.80
CA GLN A 90 5.45 -13.31 -3.51
C GLN A 90 4.90 -11.96 -3.04
N GLN A 91 5.67 -10.87 -3.22
CA GLN A 91 5.20 -9.52 -2.86
C GLN A 91 4.06 -9.04 -3.78
N LEU A 92 4.10 -9.39 -5.07
CA LEU A 92 3.02 -9.09 -6.01
C LEU A 92 1.74 -9.86 -5.67
N ASP A 93 1.84 -11.12 -5.27
CA ASP A 93 0.70 -11.90 -4.77
C ASP A 93 0.14 -11.29 -3.48
N SER A 94 1.02 -10.92 -2.54
CA SER A 94 0.62 -10.24 -1.29
C SER A 94 -0.11 -8.92 -1.58
N LEU A 95 0.40 -8.14 -2.54
CA LEU A 95 -0.21 -6.90 -2.99
C LEU A 95 -1.59 -7.13 -3.62
N HIS A 96 -1.72 -8.16 -4.45
CA HIS A 96 -3.01 -8.54 -5.02
C HIS A 96 -4.03 -8.84 -3.91
N ASP A 97 -3.63 -9.63 -2.91
CA ASP A 97 -4.50 -9.98 -1.79
C ASP A 97 -4.88 -8.76 -0.94
N ALA A 98 -3.92 -7.87 -0.66
CA ALA A 98 -4.17 -6.60 0.02
C ALA A 98 -5.19 -5.76 -0.73
N VAL A 99 -5.05 -5.60 -2.06
CA VAL A 99 -6.01 -4.86 -2.90
C VAL A 99 -7.41 -5.49 -2.84
N VAL A 100 -7.50 -6.82 -2.87
CA VAL A 100 -8.77 -7.53 -2.74
C VAL A 100 -9.42 -7.28 -1.38
N ARG A 101 -8.65 -7.30 -0.28
CA ARG A 101 -9.14 -7.01 1.08
C ARG A 101 -9.60 -5.55 1.21
N LEU A 102 -8.79 -4.59 0.73
CA LEU A 102 -9.13 -3.17 0.69
C LEU A 102 -10.46 -2.92 -0.02
N ARG A 103 -10.66 -3.49 -1.21
CA ARG A 103 -11.92 -3.37 -1.97
C ARG A 103 -13.12 -3.84 -1.15
N LYS A 104 -13.00 -4.99 -0.46
CA LYS A 104 -14.07 -5.54 0.38
C LYS A 104 -14.40 -4.60 1.54
N ARG A 105 -13.37 -4.11 2.24
CA ARG A 105 -13.54 -3.22 3.40
C ARG A 105 -14.10 -1.86 3.02
N LEU A 106 -13.64 -1.26 1.92
CA LEU A 106 -14.20 -0.01 1.40
C LEU A 106 -15.67 -0.15 1.04
N SER A 107 -16.06 -1.29 0.48
CA SER A 107 -17.48 -1.59 0.19
C SER A 107 -18.32 -1.71 1.48
N GLN A 108 -17.75 -2.28 2.54
CA GLN A 108 -18.38 -2.34 3.87
C GLN A 108 -18.50 -0.95 4.49
N ALA A 109 -17.43 -0.16 4.49
CA ALA A 109 -17.41 1.20 5.02
C ALA A 109 -18.44 2.09 4.30
N ALA A 110 -18.53 2.00 2.97
CA ALA A 110 -19.54 2.71 2.19
C ALA A 110 -20.97 2.29 2.57
N SER A 111 -21.18 1.00 2.88
CA SER A 111 -22.48 0.50 3.32
C SER A 111 -22.86 1.02 4.70
N MET A 112 -21.93 1.05 5.65
CA MET A 112 -22.13 1.62 6.99
C MET A 112 -22.41 3.12 6.92
N ASN A 113 -21.66 3.85 6.09
CA ASN A 113 -21.84 5.29 5.89
C ASN A 113 -23.25 5.59 5.34
N ARG A 114 -23.75 4.83 4.35
CA ARG A 114 -25.13 4.99 3.86
C ARG A 114 -26.20 4.74 4.92
N GLN A 115 -26.00 3.73 5.78
CA GLN A 115 -26.93 3.45 6.88
C GLN A 115 -26.94 4.56 7.93
N ALA A 116 -25.79 5.20 8.17
CA ALA A 116 -25.68 6.35 9.08
C ALA A 116 -26.51 7.55 8.64
N HIS A 117 -26.63 7.74 7.31
CA HIS A 117 -27.30 8.89 6.69
C HIS A 117 -28.73 8.57 6.22
N ALA A 118 -29.25 7.36 6.44
CA ALA A 118 -30.61 7.02 6.07
C ALA A 118 -31.61 7.70 7.03
N PRO A 119 -32.61 8.46 6.52
CA PRO A 119 -33.60 9.10 7.38
C PRO A 119 -34.40 8.04 8.12
N VAL A 120 -34.55 8.23 9.44
CA VAL A 120 -35.48 7.43 10.27
C VAL A 120 -36.88 7.67 9.71
N ARG A 121 -37.42 6.70 8.97
CA ARG A 121 -38.83 6.73 8.57
C ARG A 121 -39.66 6.50 9.84
N SER A 122 -40.15 7.60 10.41
CA SER A 122 -41.18 7.59 11.44
C SER A 122 -42.36 6.77 10.94
N ARG A 123 -42.72 5.71 11.69
CA ARG A 123 -43.98 5.00 11.51
C ARG A 123 -45.11 5.79 12.13
#